data_AF-A0A355TWI3-F1
#
_entry.id   AF-A0A355TWI3-F1
#
_cell.length_a   1.000
_cell.length_b   1.000
_cell.length_c   1.000
_cell.angle_alpha   90.00
_cell.angle_beta   90.00
_cell.angle_gamma   90.00
#
_symmetry.space_group_name_H-M   'P 1'
#
loop_
_entity.id
_entity.type
_entity.pdbx_description
1 polymer ?
#
loop_
_entity_poly.entity_id
_entity_poly.type
_entity_poly.pdbx_seq_one_letter_code
_entity_poly.pdbx_strand_id
1 'polypeptide(L)'
;ENEPEGGNRCFECFKLRLNESCKKAKEIGADYITTTLTISPLKNAQVLNEIGSACAENHGVNWLFSDFKKREGYKRSITLSKEYNLYRQNYCGCIFSKQQAEFRENKNDNPD
;
A
#
# COMPACT_ATOMS: atom_id res chain seq x y z
N GLU A 1 -8.09 -4.03 -20.10
CA GLU A 1 -8.67 -3.30 -18.95
C GLU A 1 -8.07 -1.90 -18.89
N ASN A 2 -8.90 -0.86 -18.77
CA ASN A 2 -8.49 0.55 -18.68
C ASN A 2 -8.74 1.16 -17.29
N GLU A 3 -8.87 0.32 -16.26
CA GLU A 3 -9.20 0.76 -14.90
C GLU A 3 -8.10 1.68 -14.30
N PRO A 4 -8.46 2.84 -13.73
CA PRO A 4 -7.49 3.77 -13.14
C PRO A 4 -6.85 3.21 -11.87
N GLU A 5 -5.71 3.78 -11.46
CA GLU A 5 -5.14 3.49 -10.14
C GLU A 5 -6.11 3.97 -9.04
N GLY A 6 -6.32 3.14 -8.02
CA GLY A 6 -7.33 3.39 -6.99
C GLY A 6 -8.74 2.88 -7.32
N GLY A 7 -8.97 2.41 -8.56
CA GLY A 7 -10.23 1.77 -8.97
C GLY A 7 -10.34 0.29 -8.58
N ASN A 8 -11.32 -0.41 -9.16
CA ASN A 8 -11.70 -1.78 -8.78
C ASN A 8 -10.54 -2.79 -8.85
N ARG A 9 -9.66 -2.65 -9.86
CA ARG A 9 -8.44 -3.45 -9.96
C ARG A 9 -7.57 -3.38 -8.69
N CYS A 10 -7.45 -2.19 -8.11
CA CYS A 10 -6.66 -2.03 -6.89
C CYS A 10 -7.32 -2.74 -5.70
N PHE A 11 -8.65 -2.81 -5.64
CA PHE A 11 -9.35 -3.50 -4.55
C PHE A 11 -9.11 -5.00 -4.61
N GLU A 12 -9.21 -5.61 -5.80
CA GLU A 12 -8.87 -7.03 -5.99
C GLU A 12 -7.38 -7.30 -5.68
N CYS A 13 -6.49 -6.41 -6.09
CA CYS A 13 -5.07 -6.50 -5.76
C CYS A 13 -4.82 -6.45 -4.25
N PHE A 14 -5.48 -5.55 -3.52
CA PHE A 14 -5.36 -5.46 -2.06
C PHE A 14 -5.90 -6.72 -1.40
N LYS A 15 -7.08 -7.20 -1.81
CA LYS A 15 -7.68 -8.43 -1.27
C LYS A 15 -6.74 -9.63 -1.44
N LEU A 16 -6.20 -9.83 -2.64
CA LEU A 16 -5.25 -10.90 -2.90
C LEU A 16 -4.01 -10.80 -2.00
N ARG A 17 -3.36 -9.63 -1.97
CA ARG A 17 -2.10 -9.44 -1.22
C ARG A 17 -2.30 -9.54 0.29
N LEU A 18 -3.36 -8.94 0.81
CA LEU A 18 -3.65 -8.94 2.24
C LEU A 18 -4.11 -10.32 2.72
N ASN A 19 -4.86 -11.06 1.90
CA ASN A 19 -5.23 -12.45 2.21
C ASN A 19 -3.99 -13.33 2.40
N GLU A 20 -3.06 -13.31 1.44
CA GLU A 20 -1.81 -14.09 1.55
C GLU A 20 -0.96 -13.64 2.74
N SER A 21 -0.94 -12.34 3.03
CA SER A 21 -0.22 -11.81 4.19
C SER A 21 -0.85 -12.26 5.51
N CYS A 22 -2.19 -12.28 5.61
CA CYS A 22 -2.91 -12.77 6.79
C CYS A 22 -2.67 -14.27 7.02
N LYS A 23 -2.71 -15.06 5.95
CA LYS A 23 -2.33 -16.47 5.99
C LYS A 23 -0.92 -16.62 6.56
N LYS A 24 0.04 -15.82 6.07
CA LYS A 24 1.41 -15.88 6.57
C LYS A 24 1.54 -15.46 8.04
N ALA A 25 0.81 -14.43 8.46
CA ALA A 25 0.76 -14.00 9.86
C ALA A 25 0.27 -15.13 10.78
N LYS A 26 -0.73 -15.90 10.34
CA LYS A 26 -1.21 -17.08 11.09
C LYS A 26 -0.13 -18.15 11.21
N GLU A 27 0.55 -18.47 10.11
CA GLU A 27 1.62 -19.47 10.07
C GLU A 27 2.77 -19.15 11.03
N ILE A 28 3.14 -17.87 11.17
CA ILE A 28 4.25 -17.44 12.04
C ILE A 28 3.82 -17.13 13.48
N GLY A 29 2.52 -17.25 13.79
CA GLY A 29 1.98 -16.95 15.12
C GLY A 29 2.04 -15.47 15.50
N ALA A 30 1.86 -14.56 14.53
CA ALA A 30 1.86 -13.12 14.81
C ALA A 30 0.58 -12.70 15.57
N ASP A 31 0.73 -11.86 16.59
CA ASP A 31 -0.41 -11.31 17.35
C ASP A 31 -1.27 -10.38 16.51
N TYR A 32 -0.64 -9.58 15.66
CA TYR A 32 -1.28 -8.58 14.79
C TYR A 32 -0.61 -8.52 13.41
N ILE A 33 -1.41 -8.18 12.40
CA ILE A 33 -0.96 -7.84 11.06
C ILE A 33 -1.51 -6.48 10.62
N THR A 34 -0.71 -5.73 9.85
CA THR A 34 -1.14 -4.50 9.18
C THR A 34 -0.43 -4.35 7.84
N THR A 35 -0.65 -3.23 7.15
CA THR A 35 0.03 -2.92 5.89
C THR A 35 0.65 -1.55 5.90
N THR A 36 1.85 -1.43 5.32
CA THR A 36 2.51 -0.14 5.10
C THR A 36 1.78 0.71 4.05
N LEU A 37 0.86 0.14 3.26
CA LEU A 37 0.12 0.87 2.22
C LEU A 37 -0.65 2.09 2.76
N THR A 38 -1.00 2.10 4.06
CA THR A 38 -1.72 3.22 4.71
C THR A 38 -0.85 4.46 4.95
N ILE A 39 0.47 4.39 4.73
CA ILE A 39 1.37 5.55 4.74
C ILE A 39 1.23 6.42 3.49
N SER A 40 0.78 5.84 2.37
CA SER A 40 0.76 6.53 1.09
C SER A 40 -0.42 7.50 1.03
N PRO A 41 -0.19 8.76 0.59
CA PRO A 41 -1.28 9.73 0.43
C PRO A 41 -2.24 9.34 -0.71
N LEU A 42 -1.80 8.47 -1.63
CA LEU A 42 -2.59 8.02 -2.78
C LEU A 42 -3.47 6.80 -2.47
N LYS A 43 -3.42 6.26 -1.23
CA LYS A 43 -4.15 5.05 -0.85
C LYS A 43 -5.26 5.38 0.14
N ASN A 44 -6.43 4.80 -0.12
CA ASN A 44 -7.55 4.87 0.79
C ASN A 44 -7.32 3.90 1.96
N ALA A 45 -6.94 4.45 3.12
CA ALA A 45 -6.66 3.66 4.32
C ALA A 45 -7.92 2.99 4.88
N GLN A 46 -9.10 3.58 4.69
CA GLN A 46 -10.35 2.96 5.12
C GLN A 46 -10.60 1.66 4.34
N VAL A 47 -10.53 1.71 3.01
CA VAL A 47 -10.68 0.51 2.16
C VAL A 47 -9.64 -0.56 2.49
N LEU A 48 -8.37 -0.17 2.71
CA LEU A 48 -7.32 -1.11 3.12
C LEU A 48 -7.62 -1.77 4.47
N ASN A 49 -8.15 -1.01 5.43
CA ASN A 49 -8.51 -1.53 6.74
C ASN A 49 -9.74 -2.44 6.68
N GLU A 50 -10.75 -2.11 5.88
CA GLU A 50 -11.94 -2.94 5.66
C GLU A 50 -11.55 -4.28 5.03
N ILE A 51 -10.79 -4.25 3.93
CA ILE A 51 -10.29 -5.48 3.27
C ILE A 51 -9.38 -6.27 4.20
N GLY A 52 -8.44 -5.60 4.86
CA GLY A 52 -7.48 -6.24 5.76
C GLY A 52 -8.14 -6.91 6.96
N SER A 53 -9.12 -6.24 7.58
CA SER A 53 -9.90 -6.80 8.69
C SER A 53 -10.68 -8.04 8.25
N ALA A 54 -11.35 -7.99 7.10
CA ALA A 54 -12.09 -9.14 6.57
C ALA A 54 -11.14 -10.32 6.24
N CYS A 55 -9.96 -10.06 5.69
CA CYS A 55 -8.94 -11.09 5.48
C CYS A 55 -8.45 -11.66 6.81
N ALA A 56 -8.15 -10.82 7.79
CA ALA A 56 -7.63 -11.23 9.10
C ALA A 56 -8.61 -12.14 9.86
N GLU A 57 -9.90 -11.78 9.84
CA GLU A 57 -10.99 -12.59 10.40
C GLU A 57 -11.03 -13.99 9.79
N ASN A 58 -10.96 -14.10 8.46
CA ASN A 58 -10.96 -15.39 7.75
C ASN A 58 -9.77 -16.31 8.11
N HIS A 59 -8.65 -15.76 8.57
CA HIS A 59 -7.45 -16.51 8.97
C HIS A 59 -7.26 -16.63 10.48
N GLY A 60 -8.16 -16.03 11.28
CA GLY A 60 -8.06 -16.02 12.74
C GLY A 60 -6.79 -15.34 13.25
N VAL A 61 -6.47 -14.16 12.69
CA VAL A 61 -5.41 -13.24 13.13
C VAL A 61 -6.00 -11.84 13.37
N ASN A 62 -5.36 -11.02 14.20
CA ASN A 62 -5.87 -9.68 14.47
C ASN A 62 -5.36 -8.67 13.44
N TRP A 63 -6.26 -7.83 12.92
CA TRP A 63 -5.89 -6.70 12.09
C TRP A 63 -5.57 -5.47 12.95
N LEU A 64 -4.38 -4.90 12.79
CA LEU A 64 -4.03 -3.61 13.35
C LEU A 64 -4.49 -2.50 12.40
N PHE A 65 -5.62 -1.88 12.73
CA PHE A 65 -6.16 -0.73 12.03
C PHE A 65 -5.15 0.41 12.04
N SER A 66 -4.78 0.89 10.86
CA SER A 66 -3.77 1.93 10.72
C SER A 66 -4.14 2.97 9.67
N ASP A 67 -3.74 4.21 9.93
CA ASP A 67 -3.76 5.30 8.97
C ASP A 67 -2.48 6.11 9.14
N PHE A 68 -1.36 5.50 8.75
CA PHE A 68 -0.03 6.01 9.08
C PHE A 68 0.29 7.36 8.43
N LYS A 69 -0.48 7.82 7.43
CA LYS A 69 -0.32 9.16 6.86
C LYS A 69 -0.82 10.28 7.76
N LYS A 70 -1.71 10.01 8.74
CA LYS A 70 -2.22 11.02 9.68
C LYS A 70 -1.11 11.57 10.59
N ARG A 71 -1.37 12.74 11.19
CA ARG A 71 -0.44 13.41 12.13
C ARG A 71 0.96 13.60 11.55
N GLU A 72 1.03 14.11 10.32
CA GLU A 72 2.28 14.31 9.57
C GLU A 72 3.09 13.01 9.31
N GLY A 73 2.49 11.83 9.48
CA GLY A 73 3.22 10.57 9.36
C GLY A 73 3.80 10.34 7.97
N TYR A 74 3.11 10.75 6.91
CA TYR A 74 3.68 10.70 5.55
C TYR A 74 4.93 11.59 5.42
N LYS A 75 4.87 12.83 5.91
CA LYS A 75 6.01 13.76 5.91
C LYS A 75 7.18 13.21 6.74
N ARG A 76 6.88 12.64 7.91
CA ARG A 76 7.87 11.95 8.75
C ARG A 76 8.51 10.79 8.00
N SER A 77 7.74 10.01 7.23
CA SER A 77 8.29 8.92 6.41
C SER A 77 9.31 9.43 5.39
N ILE A 78 9.10 10.61 4.80
CA ILE A 78 10.04 11.22 3.84
C ILE A 78 11.33 11.61 4.57
N THR A 79 11.23 12.26 5.73
CA THR A 79 12.40 12.62 6.54
C THR A 79 13.21 11.38 6.91
N LEU A 80 12.56 10.34 7.44
CA LEU A 80 13.22 9.10 7.83
C LEU A 80 13.87 8.39 6.62
N SER A 81 13.20 8.35 5.47
CA SER A 81 13.81 7.77 4.27
C SER A 81 15.07 8.52 3.82
N LYS A 82 15.11 9.85 3.94
CA LYS A 82 16.32 10.63 3.63
C LYS A 82 17.42 10.36 4.65
N GLU A 83 17.07 10.36 5.94
CA GLU A 83 17.99 10.12 7.05
C GLU A 83 18.66 8.74 6.97
N TYR A 84 17.90 7.69 6.63
CA TYR A 84 18.39 6.33 6.51
C TYR A 84 18.79 5.93 5.08
N ASN A 85 18.86 6.88 4.14
CA ASN A 85 19.17 6.63 2.73
C ASN A 85 18.35 5.48 2.10
N LEU A 86 17.04 5.45 2.40
CA LEU A 86 16.13 4.42 1.92
C LEU A 86 15.61 4.74 0.52
N TYR A 87 15.60 3.74 -0.35
CA TYR A 87 14.92 3.80 -1.64
C TYR A 87 13.42 4.08 -1.44
N ARG A 88 12.89 5.06 -2.17
CA ARG A 88 11.46 5.41 -2.19
C ARG A 88 10.88 5.15 -3.57
N GLN A 89 10.14 4.05 -3.69
CA GLN A 89 9.40 3.72 -4.89
C GLN A 89 8.28 4.75 -5.14
N ASN A 90 8.12 5.19 -6.39
CA ASN A 90 7.09 6.15 -6.83
C ASN A 90 5.89 5.50 -7.55
N TYR A 91 5.77 4.17 -7.48
CA TYR A 91 4.66 3.36 -7.98
C TYR A 91 4.21 2.33 -6.93
N CYS A 92 3.03 1.72 -7.11
CA CYS A 92 2.42 0.82 -6.12
C CYS A 92 2.98 -0.62 -6.13
N GLY A 93 3.70 -0.98 -7.20
CA GLY A 93 4.31 -2.31 -7.40
C GLY A 93 3.63 -3.17 -8.47
N CYS A 94 2.50 -2.75 -9.03
CA CYS A 94 1.89 -3.42 -10.18
C CYS A 94 2.37 -2.80 -11.50
N ILE A 95 2.31 -3.58 -12.59
CA ILE A 95 2.76 -3.13 -13.92
C ILE A 95 2.05 -1.85 -14.38
N PHE A 96 0.74 -1.72 -14.09
CA PHE A 96 -0.04 -0.53 -14.43
C PHE A 96 0.49 0.73 -13.73
N SER A 97 0.79 0.62 -12.42
CA SER A 97 1.36 1.75 -11.67
C SER A 97 2.79 2.09 -12.10
N LYS A 98 3.56 1.09 -12.55
CA LYS A 98 4.92 1.27 -13.08
C LYS A 98 4.90 2.02 -14.39
N GLN A 99 4.07 1.58 -15.34
CA GLN A 99 3.89 2.25 -16.64
C GLN A 99 3.44 3.71 -16.47
N GLN A 100 2.53 3.98 -15.52
CA GLN A 100 2.12 5.35 -15.21
C GLN A 100 3.25 6.18 -14.60
N ALA A 101 4.11 5.60 -13.75
CA ALA A 101 5.26 6.29 -13.20
C ALA A 101 6.29 6.62 -14.28
N GLU A 102 6.64 5.65 -15.14
CA GLU A 102 7.54 5.85 -16.27
C GLU A 102 7.01 6.92 -17.24
N PHE A 103 5.70 6.93 -17.50
CA PHE A 103 5.07 7.98 -18.32
C PHE A 103 5.18 9.38 -17.69
N ARG A 104 5.05 9.50 -16.36
CA ARG A 104 5.24 10.78 -15.65
C ARG A 104 6.70 11.23 -15.69
N GLU A 105 7.66 10.32 -15.55
CA GLU A 105 9.09 10.61 -15.64
C GLU A 105 9.47 11.11 -17.03
N ASN A 106 9.08 10.37 -18.08
CA ASN A 106 9.36 10.75 -19.47
C ASN A 106 8.74 12.11 -19.86
N LYS A 107 7.59 12.47 -19.29
CA LYS A 107 6.98 13.81 -19.46
C LYS A 107 7.72 14.91 -18.71
N ASN A 108 8.28 14.61 -17.55
CA ASN A 108 9.08 15.58 -16.81
C ASN A 108 10.44 15.81 -17.48
N ASP A 109 10.99 14.79 -18.15
CA ASP A 109 12.23 14.87 -18.92
C ASP A 109 12.05 15.52 -20.30
N ASN A 110 10.80 15.65 -20.78
CA ASN A 110 10.48 16.36 -22.02
C ASN A 110 9.22 17.25 -21.84
N PRO A 111 9.38 18.47 -21.30
CA PRO A 111 8.28 19.33 -20.88
C PRO A 111 7.56 20.07 -22.04
N ASP A 112 7.91 19.75 -23.29
CA ASP A 112 7.34 20.35 -24.51
C ASP A 112 5.80 20.27 -24.57
#